data_AF-A0A9W6G2G0-F1
#
_entry.id   AF-A0A9W6G2G0-F1
#
_cell.length_a   1.000
_cell.length_b   1.000
_cell.length_c   1.000
_cell.angle_alpha   90.00
_cell.angle_beta   90.00
_cell.angle_gamma   90.00
#
_symmetry.space_group_name_H-M   'P 1'
#
loop_
_entity.id
_entity.type
_entity.pdbx_description
1 polymer ?
#
loop_
_entity_poly.entity_id
_entity_poly.type
_entity_poly.pdbx_seq_one_letter_code
_entity_poly.pdbx_strand_id
1 'polypeptide(L)' 'MADARETLEMMREVARTRIAMLRDGITFYDNDRRSYYLRQYEEKLTQIEHLIRRISIRLVEPPTEETP' A
#
# COMPACT_ATOMS: atom_id res chain seq x y z
N MET A 1 6.14 9.57 15.90
CA MET A 1 5.32 9.40 14.68
C MET A 1 5.97 8.48 13.63
N ALA A 2 6.84 7.53 14.01
CA ALA A 2 7.48 6.61 13.06
C ALA A 2 6.58 5.41 12.66
N ASP A 3 5.70 4.98 13.57
CA ASP A 3 4.99 3.69 13.49
C ASP A 3 4.00 3.58 12.32
N ALA A 4 3.17 4.60 12.07
CA ALA A 4 2.13 4.53 11.05
C ALA A 4 2.68 4.48 9.62
N ARG A 5 3.76 5.22 9.32
CA ARG A 5 4.39 5.20 7.99
C ARG A 5 5.13 3.89 7.77
N GLU A 6 5.91 3.46 8.75
CA GLU A 6 6.63 2.19 8.69
C GLU A 6 5.69 1.00 8.51
N THR A 7 4.57 0.98 9.23
CA THR A 7 3.50 -0.02 9.05
C THR A 7 2.95 -0.01 7.63
N LEU A 8 2.66 1.16 7.06
CA LEU A 8 2.14 1.25 5.68
C LEU A 8 3.18 0.80 4.64
N GLU A 9 4.46 1.11 4.85
CA GLU A 9 5.56 0.63 4.00
C GLU A 9 5.68 -0.90 4.06
N MET A 10 5.59 -1.49 5.25
CA MET A 10 5.55 -2.95 5.42
C MET A 10 4.33 -3.57 4.73
N MET A 11 3.13 -2.99 4.90
CA MET A 11 1.93 -3.47 4.23
C MET A 11 2.04 -3.38 2.70
N ARG A 12 2.70 -2.34 2.18
CA ARG A 12 2.98 -2.18 0.75
C ARG A 12 3.85 -3.33 0.23
N GLU A 13 4.91 -3.66 0.97
CA GLU A 13 5.81 -4.76 0.60
C GLU A 13 5.09 -6.11 0.62
N VAL A 14 4.32 -6.40 1.66
CA VAL A 14 3.51 -7.62 1.75
C VAL A 14 2.54 -7.74 0.57
N ALA A 15 1.83 -6.65 0.23
CA ALA A 15 0.90 -6.65 -0.90
C ALA A 15 1.62 -6.95 -2.22
N ARG A 16 2.78 -6.34 -2.47
CA ARG A 16 3.61 -6.59 -3.67
C ARG A 16 4.07 -8.04 -3.75
N THR A 17 4.53 -8.62 -2.65
CA THR A 17 4.94 -10.03 -2.58
C THR A 17 3.77 -10.96 -2.89
N ARG A 18 2.58 -10.71 -2.34
CA ARG A 18 1.39 -11.52 -2.62
C ARG A 18 0.95 -11.42 -4.09
N ILE A 19 1.00 -10.23 -4.68
CA ILE A 19 0.72 -10.03 -6.11
C ILE A 19 1.70 -10.83 -6.97
N ALA A 20 3.00 -10.79 -6.66
CA ALA A 20 4.01 -11.57 -7.38
C ALA A 20 3.72 -13.08 -7.32
N MET A 21 3.49 -13.62 -6.10
CA MET A 21 3.14 -15.02 -5.91
C MET A 21 1.88 -15.45 -6.67
N LEU A 22 0.89 -14.56 -6.79
CA LEU A 22 -0.35 -14.81 -7.53
C LEU A 22 -0.08 -14.82 -9.04
N ARG A 23 0.71 -13.89 -9.55
CA ARG A 23 1.08 -13.83 -10.98
C ARG A 23 1.91 -15.02 -11.40
N ASP A 24 2.82 -15.47 -10.53
CA ASP A 24 3.67 -16.64 -10.75
C ASP A 24 2.89 -17.96 -10.66
N GLY A 25 1.61 -17.93 -10.25
CA GLY A 25 0.76 -19.12 -10.13
C GLY A 25 1.14 -20.03 -8.95
N ILE A 26 1.92 -19.52 -7.99
CA ILE A 26 2.41 -20.31 -6.85
C ILE A 26 1.29 -20.58 -5.83
N THR A 27 0.28 -19.71 -5.74
CA THR A 27 -0.70 -19.70 -4.64
C THR A 27 -2.00 -20.44 -4.92
N PHE A 28 -2.48 -20.45 -6.16
CA PHE A 28 -3.76 -21.08 -6.53
C PHE A 28 -3.63 -21.83 -7.85
N TYR A 29 -4.13 -23.06 -7.88
CA TYR A 29 -4.34 -23.82 -9.11
C TYR A 29 -5.61 -23.37 -9.87
N ASP A 30 -6.58 -22.78 -9.16
CA ASP A 30 -7.82 -22.24 -9.71
C ASP A 30 -7.59 -20.81 -10.25
N ASN A 31 -7.83 -20.62 -11.54
CA ASN A 31 -7.55 -19.37 -12.25
C ASN A 31 -8.54 -18.24 -11.89
N ASP A 32 -9.79 -18.58 -11.55
CA ASP A 32 -10.82 -17.59 -11.20
C ASP A 32 -10.52 -17.02 -9.82
N ARG A 33 -10.19 -17.89 -8.86
CA ARG A 33 -9.75 -17.46 -7.51
C ARG A 33 -8.49 -16.63 -7.59
N ARG A 34 -7.51 -17.06 -8.40
CA ARG A 34 -6.27 -16.32 -8.61
C ARG A 34 -6.52 -14.91 -9.13
N SER A 35 -7.34 -14.78 -10.18
CA SER A 35 -7.71 -13.50 -10.78
C SER A 35 -8.46 -12.60 -9.79
N TYR A 36 -9.39 -13.17 -9.02
CA TYR A 36 -10.12 -12.45 -7.98
C TYR A 36 -9.16 -11.87 -6.91
N TYR A 37 -8.30 -12.70 -6.34
CA TYR A 37 -7.38 -12.26 -5.28
C TYR A 37 -6.33 -11.29 -5.82
N LEU A 38 -5.84 -11.50 -7.05
CA LEU A 38 -4.90 -10.58 -7.69
C LEU A 38 -5.48 -9.16 -7.73
N ARG A 39 -6.71 -9.03 -8.22
CA ARG A 39 -7.41 -7.74 -8.25
C ARG A 39 -7.58 -7.14 -6.86
N GLN A 40 -7.97 -7.94 -5.87
CA GLN A 40 -8.13 -7.47 -4.50
C GLN A 40 -6.82 -6.94 -3.89
N TYR A 41 -5.69 -7.60 -4.16
CA TYR A 41 -4.39 -7.12 -3.68
C TYR A 41 -3.92 -5.87 -4.43
N GLU A 42 -4.18 -5.75 -5.73
CA GLU A 42 -3.88 -4.54 -6.52
C GLU A 42 -4.68 -3.31 -6.04
N GLU A 43 -5.97 -3.49 -5.75
CA GLU A 43 -6.83 -2.44 -5.18
C GLU A 43 -6.31 -1.99 -3.81
N LYS A 44 -5.94 -2.94 -2.92
CA LYS A 44 -5.36 -2.62 -1.60
C LYS A 44 -4.00 -1.93 -1.71
N LEU A 45 -3.13 -2.36 -2.63
CA LEU A 45 -1.84 -1.72 -2.86
C LEU A 45 -2.02 -0.26 -3.25
N THR A 46 -2.98 0.03 -4.15
CA THR A 46 -3.30 1.40 -4.57
C THR A 46 -3.74 2.26 -3.38
N GLN A 47 -4.56 1.72 -2.48
CA GLN A 47 -5.01 2.43 -1.27
C GLN A 47 -3.84 2.73 -0.32
N ILE A 48 -2.96 1.76 -0.08
CA ILE A 48 -1.77 1.93 0.76
C ILE A 48 -0.87 3.03 0.19
N GLU A 49 -0.62 3.01 -1.11
CA GLU A 49 0.21 4.03 -1.76
C GLU A 49 -0.40 5.44 -1.66
N HIS A 50 -1.73 5.58 -1.74
CA HIS A 50 -2.41 6.84 -1.49
C HIS A 50 -2.25 7.33 -0.04
N LEU A 51 -2.36 6.43 0.94
CA LEU A 51 -2.20 6.77 2.36
C LEU A 51 -0.77 7.23 2.67
N ILE A 52 0.24 6.55 2.12
CA ILE A 52 1.65 6.95 2.27
C ILE A 52 1.86 8.35 1.70
N ARG A 53 1.38 8.62 0.48
CA ARG A 53 1.49 9.94 -0.16
C ARG A 53 0.84 11.04 0.69
N ARG A 54 -0.35 10.78 1.26
CA ARG A 54 -1.04 11.75 2.12
C ARG A 54 -0.27 12.06 3.39
N ILE A 55 0.37 11.06 4.01
CA ILE A 55 1.23 11.27 5.18
C ILE A 55 2.46 12.10 4.80
N SER A 56 3.07 11.81 3.65
CA SER A 56 4.20 12.59 3.15
C SER A 56 3.86 14.06 2.92
N ILE A 57 2.68 14.37 2.37
CA ILE A 57 2.22 15.77 2.19
C ILE A 57 2.05 16.48 3.54
N ARG A 58 1.40 15.84 4.52
CA ARG A 58 1.20 16.43 5.86
C ARG A 58 2.49 16.73 6.62
N LEU A 59 3.56 15.98 6.34
CA LEU A 59 4.88 16.25 6.93
C LEU A 59 5.59 17.46 6.31
N VAL A 60 5.16 17.90 5.12
CA VAL A 60 5.79 18.97 4.34
C VAL A 60 5.01 20.29 4.41
N GLU A 61 3.82 20.32 5.01
CA GLU A 61 3.12 21.59 5.29
C GLU A 61 4.04 22.49 6.15
N PRO A 62 4.40 23.69 5.66
CA PRO A 62 5.24 24.60 6.42
C PRO A 62 4.49 25.01 7.70
N PRO A 63 5.20 25.25 8.81
CA PRO A 63 4.56 25.86 9.98
C PRO A 63 3.95 27.17 9.51
N THR A 64 2.63 27.29 9.59
CA THR A 64 1.97 28.58 9.50
C THR A 64 2.54 29.42 10.62
N GLU A 65 3.49 30.30 10.27
CA GLU A 65 3.86 31.43 11.10
C GLU A 65 2.59 32.23 11.33
N GLU A 66 1.97 32.03 12.49
CA GLU A 66 1.07 32.99 13.08
C GLU A 66 1.87 34.28 13.25
N THR A 67 1.79 35.15 12.23
CA THR A 67 2.31 36.51 12.30
C THR A 67 1.34 37.36 13.15
N PRO A 68 1.85 38.36 13.89
CA PRO A 68 1.47 38.73 15.26
C PRO A 68 0.10 39.43 15.43
#